data_AF-A0A2G6R239-F1
#
_entry.id   AF-A0A2G6R239-F1
#
_cell.length_a   1.000
_cell.length_b   1.000
_cell.length_c   1.000
_cell.angle_alpha   90.00
_cell.angle_beta   90.00
_cell.angle_gamma   90.00
#
_symmetry.space_group_name_H-M   'P 1'
#
loop_
_entity.id
_entity.type
_entity.pdbx_description
1 polymer ?
#
loop_
_entity_poly.entity_id
_entity_poly.type
_entity_poly.pdbx_seq_one_letter_code
_entity_poly.pdbx_strand_id
1 'polypeptide(L)'
;FKQMKDKKIINIVLGWLVFLIASITYFLTLEPTVSWWDCGEFIISAYKLEVGHPPGAPFFMILGKVFSLFASSKEHVALTVNALSALASAGTVMLLYWSIVHLAQNLFKNEKTTVTQQIVCWGSGLVGALAYTFSDTFWFSAIEAEVYALSSLFTAAVFGAMLKWESVADQKHNGRWLILIAYLLGLSIGVHLLNLLALPALGLIFYFKRYTFSWKGFLSSIVISSGILLIILYVIIPGFPALAFTVDKLVVNQLGMPFNSGVYIVFFLIISLLSAGIYWTIKRKSPVWNAALTVLTVIMIGYSSYGLIIIRSSADTPMNQNQPDNAFNLLKYLNREQYGNRPLFYGRYYNAPAEKMDGKKKQYNKVNGKYEVTGTLPEKIIYNDKIQTYFPRMYSDEPHHVREYKSWANIKGKPVRVRVNGEVKTIYKPTFTENLRFLFSYQLGHMYFRYFMWNFAGRQNDIQGHGSFLNGNWISGIPFLDKIRLGSQEQLPS
;
A
#
# COMPACT_ATOMS: atom_id res chain seq x y z
N PHE A 1 36.96 22.94 -6.40
CA PHE A 1 35.87 22.71 -7.39
C PHE A 1 36.00 21.38 -8.14
N LYS A 2 37.12 21.06 -8.81
CA LYS A 2 37.34 19.77 -9.53
C LYS A 2 37.12 18.54 -8.64
N GLN A 3 37.79 18.48 -7.49
CA GLN A 3 37.67 17.36 -6.53
C GLN A 3 36.25 17.12 -5.98
N MET A 4 35.43 18.17 -5.80
CA MET A 4 34.02 18.02 -5.39
C MET A 4 33.14 17.52 -6.54
N LYS A 5 33.44 17.96 -7.77
CA LYS A 5 32.78 17.48 -8.98
C LYS A 5 33.08 15.98 -9.18
N ASP A 6 34.32 15.56 -8.96
CA ASP A 6 34.75 14.17 -9.08
C ASP A 6 34.04 13.26 -8.05
N LYS A 7 33.97 13.68 -6.78
CA LYS A 7 33.22 12.93 -5.73
C LYS A 7 31.73 12.76 -6.09
N LYS A 8 31.08 13.82 -6.60
CA LYS A 8 29.67 13.75 -7.00
C LYS A 8 29.46 12.79 -8.17
N ILE A 9 30.36 12.83 -9.17
CA ILE A 9 30.30 11.92 -10.33
C ILE A 9 30.45 10.47 -9.87
N ILE A 10 31.43 10.17 -9.01
CA ILE A 10 31.63 8.81 -8.47
C ILE A 10 30.35 8.32 -7.80
N ASN A 11 29.72 9.12 -6.95
CA ASN A 11 28.48 8.72 -6.28
C ASN A 11 27.33 8.42 -7.27
N ILE A 12 27.22 9.19 -8.34
CA ILE A 12 26.21 8.96 -9.38
C ILE A 12 26.51 7.66 -10.12
N VAL A 13 27.76 7.45 -10.51
CA VAL A 13 28.21 6.23 -11.22
C VAL A 13 27.99 4.98 -10.37
N LEU A 14 28.31 5.03 -9.07
CA LEU A 14 28.08 3.90 -8.16
C LEU A 14 26.59 3.55 -8.02
N GLY A 15 25.70 4.55 -8.02
CA GLY A 15 24.26 4.29 -8.05
C GLY A 15 23.81 3.56 -9.32
N TRP A 16 24.29 4.01 -10.49
CA TRP A 16 24.02 3.32 -11.76
C TRP A 16 24.67 1.94 -11.86
N LEU A 17 25.84 1.74 -11.24
CA LEU A 17 26.47 0.43 -11.12
C LEU A 17 25.60 -0.51 -10.29
N VAL A 18 25.08 -0.05 -9.16
CA VAL A 18 24.13 -0.82 -8.34
C VAL A 18 22.86 -1.15 -9.12
N PHE A 19 22.32 -0.19 -9.88
CA PHE A 19 21.18 -0.43 -10.77
C PHE A 19 21.48 -1.54 -11.79
N LEU A 20 22.65 -1.49 -12.43
CA LEU A 20 23.08 -2.46 -13.44
C LEU A 20 23.25 -3.85 -12.83
N ILE A 21 23.92 -3.96 -11.68
CA ILE A 21 24.09 -5.23 -10.96
C ILE A 21 22.72 -5.83 -10.61
N ALA A 22 21.83 -5.04 -9.99
CA ALA A 22 20.50 -5.52 -9.62
C ALA A 22 19.67 -5.92 -10.84
N SER A 23 19.71 -5.11 -11.91
CA SER A 23 19.03 -5.43 -13.17
C SER A 23 19.52 -6.74 -13.75
N ILE A 24 20.84 -6.93 -13.90
CA ILE A 24 21.41 -8.17 -14.43
C ILE A 24 20.98 -9.36 -13.56
N THR A 25 21.09 -9.27 -12.24
CA THR A 25 20.66 -10.33 -11.31
C THR A 25 19.19 -10.72 -11.53
N TYR A 26 18.29 -9.74 -11.57
CA TYR A 26 16.85 -10.01 -11.73
C TYR A 26 16.50 -10.49 -13.14
N PHE A 27 17.17 -10.00 -14.19
CA PHE A 27 16.94 -10.50 -15.55
C PHE A 27 17.45 -11.92 -15.76
N LEU A 28 18.56 -12.32 -15.10
CA LEU A 28 19.09 -13.68 -15.15
C LEU A 28 18.18 -14.70 -14.44
N THR A 29 17.31 -14.23 -13.56
CA THR A 29 16.40 -15.06 -12.75
C THR A 29 14.93 -14.68 -12.95
N LEU A 30 14.64 -13.93 -14.01
CA LEU A 30 13.31 -13.42 -14.30
C LEU A 30 12.36 -14.58 -14.55
N GLU A 31 11.17 -14.53 -13.97
CA GLU A 31 10.16 -15.56 -14.27
C GLU A 31 9.83 -15.50 -15.77
N PRO A 32 10.05 -16.58 -16.53
CA PRO A 32 9.82 -16.57 -17.97
C PRO A 32 8.33 -16.55 -18.32
N THR A 33 7.48 -16.97 -17.38
CA THR A 33 6.04 -17.15 -17.60
C THR A 33 5.21 -16.50 -16.49
N VAL A 34 4.03 -17.05 -16.21
CA VAL A 34 3.13 -16.57 -15.16
C VAL A 34 3.50 -17.30 -13.87
N SER A 35 3.94 -16.56 -12.84
CA SER A 35 4.16 -17.12 -11.51
C SER A 35 2.83 -17.37 -10.77
N TRP A 36 2.94 -17.98 -9.59
CA TRP A 36 1.81 -18.26 -8.71
C TRP A 36 1.15 -16.97 -8.20
N TRP A 37 -0.08 -17.07 -7.69
CA TRP A 37 -0.83 -15.97 -7.05
C TRP A 37 -1.40 -14.92 -8.02
N ASP A 38 -1.25 -13.62 -7.72
CA ASP A 38 -1.93 -12.52 -8.41
C ASP A 38 -1.23 -12.12 -9.73
N CYS A 39 -0.01 -12.61 -9.99
CA CYS A 39 0.78 -12.29 -11.17
C CYS A 39 0.06 -12.57 -12.49
N GLY A 40 -0.64 -13.70 -12.62
CA GLY A 40 -1.43 -14.00 -13.82
C GLY A 40 -2.53 -12.98 -14.07
N GLU A 41 -3.20 -12.56 -13.00
CA GLU A 41 -4.24 -11.54 -13.06
C GLU A 41 -3.65 -10.17 -13.47
N PHE A 42 -2.52 -9.78 -12.89
CA PHE A 42 -1.83 -8.52 -13.22
C PHE A 42 -1.31 -8.50 -14.65
N ILE A 43 -0.73 -9.60 -15.15
CA ILE A 43 -0.24 -9.73 -16.53
C ILE A 43 -1.40 -9.59 -17.52
N ILE A 44 -2.52 -10.29 -17.28
CA ILE A 44 -3.71 -10.21 -18.14
C ILE A 44 -4.32 -8.80 -18.09
N SER A 45 -4.47 -8.25 -16.88
CA SER A 45 -4.96 -6.88 -16.67
C SER A 45 -4.11 -5.86 -17.42
N ALA A 46 -2.79 -5.99 -17.41
CA ALA A 46 -1.89 -5.12 -18.15
C ALA A 46 -1.96 -5.35 -19.66
N TYR A 47 -1.86 -6.59 -20.14
CA TYR A 47 -1.79 -6.92 -21.56
C TYR A 47 -3.06 -6.56 -22.31
N LYS A 48 -4.22 -6.90 -21.74
CA LYS A 48 -5.54 -6.71 -22.34
C LYS A 48 -6.30 -5.50 -21.79
N LEU A 49 -5.71 -4.76 -20.85
CA LEU A 49 -6.35 -3.65 -20.14
C LEU A 49 -7.65 -4.12 -19.47
N GLU A 50 -7.60 -5.26 -18.78
CA GLU A 50 -8.75 -5.87 -18.10
C GLU A 50 -8.83 -5.42 -16.63
N VAL A 51 -9.98 -5.60 -15.98
CA VAL A 51 -10.20 -5.10 -14.61
C VAL A 51 -9.99 -6.23 -13.60
N GLY A 52 -8.82 -6.20 -12.94
CA GLY A 52 -8.45 -7.09 -11.85
C GLY A 52 -9.15 -6.78 -10.52
N HIS A 53 -8.74 -7.47 -9.47
CA HIS A 53 -9.37 -7.44 -8.17
C HIS A 53 -9.29 -6.08 -7.46
N PRO A 54 -10.27 -5.71 -6.62
CA PRO A 54 -10.27 -4.42 -5.94
C PRO A 54 -9.15 -4.27 -4.89
N PRO A 55 -8.55 -3.07 -4.78
CA PRO A 55 -8.97 -1.81 -5.39
C PRO A 55 -8.31 -1.57 -6.77
N GLY A 56 -7.71 -2.58 -7.39
CA GLY A 56 -7.01 -2.47 -8.66
C GLY A 56 -5.67 -1.74 -8.58
N ALA A 57 -4.94 -1.75 -9.69
CA ALA A 57 -3.65 -1.07 -9.83
C ALA A 57 -3.53 -0.42 -11.23
N PRO A 58 -4.38 0.57 -11.57
CA PRO A 58 -4.49 1.10 -12.93
C PRO A 58 -3.19 1.73 -13.46
N PHE A 59 -2.38 2.36 -12.61
CA PHE A 59 -1.10 2.91 -13.05
C PHE A 59 -0.08 1.80 -13.35
N PHE A 60 -0.07 0.73 -12.54
CA PHE A 60 0.70 -0.47 -12.86
C PHE A 60 0.24 -1.07 -14.20
N MET A 61 -1.08 -1.19 -14.44
CA MET A 61 -1.62 -1.71 -15.70
C MET A 61 -1.21 -0.87 -16.92
N ILE A 62 -1.18 0.46 -16.80
CA ILE A 62 -0.74 1.35 -17.88
C ILE A 62 0.73 1.08 -18.23
N LEU A 63 1.61 1.01 -17.23
CA LEU A 63 3.02 0.70 -17.46
C LEU A 63 3.21 -0.72 -17.99
N GLY A 64 2.54 -1.71 -17.39
CA GLY A 64 2.57 -3.09 -17.84
C GLY A 64 2.07 -3.22 -19.29
N LYS A 65 1.06 -2.43 -19.70
CA LYS A 65 0.61 -2.39 -21.09
C LYS A 65 1.73 -1.92 -22.02
N VAL A 66 2.44 -0.84 -21.66
CA VAL A 66 3.60 -0.36 -22.44
C VAL A 66 4.66 -1.46 -22.55
N PHE A 67 4.96 -2.14 -21.44
CA PHE A 67 5.94 -3.22 -21.43
C PHE A 67 5.52 -4.42 -22.30
N SER A 68 4.23 -4.77 -22.30
CA SER A 68 3.69 -5.83 -23.16
C SER A 68 3.85 -5.57 -24.66
N LEU A 69 4.07 -4.31 -25.09
CA LEU A 69 4.31 -3.97 -26.49
C LEU A 69 5.70 -4.36 -26.98
N PHE A 70 6.64 -4.63 -26.07
CA PHE A 70 7.98 -5.12 -26.43
C PHE A 70 8.00 -6.64 -26.62
N ALA A 71 6.88 -7.34 -26.39
CA ALA A 71 6.80 -8.78 -26.59
C ALA A 71 6.84 -9.12 -28.08
N SER A 72 7.79 -9.97 -28.46
CA SER A 72 7.94 -10.45 -29.86
C SER A 72 6.79 -11.36 -30.29
N SER A 73 6.11 -11.99 -29.34
CA SER A 73 4.94 -12.83 -29.55
C SER A 73 4.06 -12.87 -28.30
N LYS A 74 2.90 -13.53 -28.36
CA LYS A 74 1.97 -13.64 -27.22
C LYS A 74 2.59 -14.40 -26.04
N GLU A 75 3.44 -15.38 -26.35
CA GLU A 75 4.13 -16.22 -25.38
C GLU A 75 5.15 -15.42 -24.55
N HIS A 76 5.66 -14.30 -25.09
CA HIS A 76 6.64 -13.44 -24.41
C HIS A 76 6.00 -12.28 -23.61
N VAL A 77 4.68 -12.17 -23.60
CA VAL A 77 3.99 -11.08 -22.87
C VAL A 77 4.31 -11.13 -21.38
N ALA A 78 4.18 -12.31 -20.75
CA ALA A 78 4.48 -12.49 -19.33
C ALA A 78 5.90 -12.03 -18.99
N LEU A 79 6.90 -12.52 -19.74
CA LEU A 79 8.30 -12.12 -19.60
C LEU A 79 8.49 -10.59 -19.66
N THR A 80 7.88 -9.92 -20.65
CA THR A 80 8.04 -8.45 -20.77
C THR A 80 7.34 -7.69 -19.66
N VAL A 81 6.22 -8.17 -19.13
CA VAL A 81 5.56 -7.54 -17.98
C VAL A 81 6.34 -7.81 -16.69
N ASN A 82 6.89 -9.01 -16.49
CA ASN A 82 7.80 -9.31 -15.38
C ASN A 82 9.04 -8.40 -15.42
N ALA A 83 9.55 -8.05 -16.61
CA ALA A 83 10.67 -7.13 -16.76
C ALA A 83 10.40 -5.71 -16.21
N LEU A 84 9.14 -5.26 -16.15
CA LEU A 84 8.76 -4.02 -15.47
C LEU A 84 9.11 -4.10 -13.97
N SER A 85 8.79 -5.21 -13.32
CA SER A 85 9.11 -5.45 -11.91
C SER A 85 10.62 -5.48 -11.68
N ALA A 86 11.37 -6.18 -12.53
CA ALA A 86 12.83 -6.26 -12.41
C ALA A 86 13.49 -4.88 -12.49
N LEU A 87 13.09 -4.06 -13.46
CA LEU A 87 13.61 -2.69 -13.61
C LEU A 87 13.16 -1.76 -12.49
N ALA A 88 11.89 -1.86 -12.05
CA ALA A 88 11.39 -1.07 -10.93
C ALA A 88 12.12 -1.41 -9.62
N SER A 89 12.37 -2.69 -9.37
CA SER A 89 13.15 -3.15 -8.24
C SER A 89 14.60 -2.73 -8.32
N ALA A 90 15.27 -2.83 -9.48
CA ALA A 90 16.62 -2.30 -9.67
C ALA A 90 16.70 -0.78 -9.42
N GLY A 91 15.69 -0.02 -9.88
CA GLY A 91 15.55 1.41 -9.60
C GLY A 91 15.38 1.69 -8.11
N THR A 92 14.64 0.85 -7.39
CA THR A 92 14.49 0.91 -5.93
C THR A 92 15.86 0.75 -5.25
N VAL A 93 16.64 -0.26 -5.63
CA VAL A 93 17.98 -0.51 -5.05
C VAL A 93 18.91 0.68 -5.29
N MET A 94 18.90 1.26 -6.49
CA MET A 94 19.69 2.44 -6.82
C MET A 94 19.33 3.65 -5.93
N LEU A 95 18.04 3.91 -5.72
CA LEU A 95 17.56 5.00 -4.86
C LEU A 95 17.85 4.73 -3.38
N LEU A 96 17.80 3.46 -2.97
CA LEU A 96 18.22 3.03 -1.64
C LEU A 96 19.72 3.30 -1.42
N TYR A 97 20.57 2.96 -2.38
CA TYR A 97 22.00 3.30 -2.35
C TYR A 97 22.20 4.81 -2.09
N TRP A 98 21.58 5.67 -2.89
CA TRP A 98 21.74 7.13 -2.71
C TRP A 98 21.16 7.63 -1.39
N SER A 99 20.09 7.01 -0.89
CA SER A 99 19.49 7.34 0.41
C SER A 99 20.43 6.98 1.56
N ILE A 100 21.02 5.78 1.53
CA ILE A 100 22.00 5.34 2.55
C ILE A 100 23.24 6.23 2.51
N VAL A 101 23.79 6.53 1.33
CA VAL A 101 24.94 7.44 1.20
C VAL A 101 24.62 8.81 1.78
N HIS A 102 23.45 9.38 1.47
CA HIS A 102 23.02 10.66 2.00
C HIS A 102 22.93 10.64 3.54
N LEU A 103 22.31 9.60 4.12
CA LEU A 103 22.20 9.45 5.57
C LEU A 103 23.56 9.24 6.24
N ALA A 104 24.44 8.43 5.65
CA ALA A 104 25.79 8.20 6.14
C ALA A 104 26.62 9.49 6.14
N GLN A 105 26.47 10.33 5.10
CA GLN A 105 27.13 11.63 5.03
C GLN A 105 26.70 12.56 6.17
N ASN A 106 25.43 12.51 6.59
CA ASN A 106 24.92 13.33 7.68
C ASN A 106 25.54 12.99 9.05
N LEU A 107 26.21 11.84 9.19
CA LEU A 107 26.98 11.49 10.38
C LEU A 107 28.31 12.25 10.47
N PHE A 108 28.85 12.67 9.32
CA PHE A 108 30.12 13.40 9.21
C PHE A 108 29.85 14.89 8.97
N LYS A 109 29.31 15.60 9.98
CA LYS A 109 28.84 17.00 9.93
C LYS A 109 29.92 18.08 9.64
N ASN A 110 31.12 17.72 9.20
CA ASN A 110 32.21 18.67 8.99
C ASN A 110 32.23 19.22 7.55
N GLU A 111 32.58 20.50 7.39
CA GLU A 111 32.61 21.21 6.09
C GLU A 111 33.50 20.55 5.02
N LYS A 112 34.45 19.70 5.41
CA LYS A 112 35.31 18.94 4.50
C LYS A 112 35.35 17.47 4.88
N THR A 113 34.52 16.66 4.24
CA THR A 113 34.57 15.19 4.31
C THR A 113 35.90 14.70 3.73
N THR A 114 36.68 13.96 4.53
CA THR A 114 37.94 13.33 4.06
C THR A 114 37.65 12.28 2.99
N VAL A 115 38.67 11.86 2.24
CA VAL A 115 38.51 10.79 1.24
C VAL A 115 38.07 9.49 1.92
N THR A 116 38.66 9.15 3.07
CA THR A 116 38.29 7.97 3.85
C THR A 116 36.83 8.01 4.29
N GLN A 117 36.35 9.14 4.84
CA GLN A 117 34.94 9.29 5.22
C GLN A 117 33.99 9.15 4.02
N GLN A 118 34.40 9.65 2.85
CA GLN A 118 33.62 9.52 1.63
C GLN A 118 33.55 8.06 1.15
N ILE A 119 34.65 7.32 1.23
CA ILE A 119 34.71 5.88 0.95
C ILE A 119 33.81 5.11 1.91
N VAL A 120 33.83 5.45 3.21
CA VAL A 120 32.92 4.84 4.20
C VAL A 120 31.45 5.10 3.82
N CYS A 121 31.09 6.32 3.43
CA CYS A 121 29.71 6.61 3.01
C CYS A 121 29.29 5.79 1.77
N TRP A 122 30.14 5.74 0.74
CA TRP A 122 29.88 4.94 -0.46
C TRP A 122 29.84 3.44 -0.17
N GLY A 123 30.78 2.95 0.64
CA GLY A 123 30.85 1.56 1.08
C GLY A 123 29.60 1.14 1.85
N SER A 124 29.14 1.95 2.81
CA SER A 124 27.87 1.71 3.50
C SER A 124 26.68 1.65 2.55
N GLY A 125 26.64 2.56 1.56
CA GLY A 125 25.63 2.55 0.50
C GLY A 125 25.66 1.26 -0.32
N LEU A 126 26.85 0.86 -0.80
CA LEU A 126 27.04 -0.35 -1.61
C LEU A 126 26.63 -1.60 -0.83
N VAL A 127 27.13 -1.75 0.40
CA VAL A 127 26.82 -2.91 1.25
C VAL A 127 25.33 -2.99 1.53
N GLY A 128 24.69 -1.90 1.97
CA GLY A 128 23.27 -1.91 2.30
C GLY A 128 22.36 -2.15 1.08
N ALA A 129 22.66 -1.51 -0.05
CA ALA A 129 21.85 -1.67 -1.25
C ALA A 129 22.03 -3.05 -1.90
N LEU A 130 23.26 -3.57 -1.97
CA LEU A 130 23.50 -4.92 -2.53
C LEU A 130 22.98 -6.00 -1.59
N ALA A 131 23.09 -5.85 -0.26
CA ALA A 131 22.44 -6.77 0.68
C ALA A 131 20.92 -6.82 0.46
N TYR A 132 20.28 -5.68 0.19
CA TYR A 132 18.86 -5.65 -0.16
C TYR A 132 18.56 -6.31 -1.51
N THR A 133 19.45 -6.15 -2.50
CA THR A 133 19.33 -6.77 -3.83
C THR A 133 19.19 -8.29 -3.72
N PHE A 134 19.99 -8.91 -2.85
CA PHE A 134 20.02 -10.35 -2.66
C PHE A 134 19.16 -10.82 -1.47
N SER A 135 18.32 -9.94 -0.92
CA SER A 135 17.37 -10.34 0.12
C SER A 135 16.18 -11.05 -0.52
N ASP A 136 15.86 -12.23 0.00
CA ASP A 136 14.98 -13.17 -0.71
C ASP A 136 13.56 -12.64 -0.93
N THR A 137 12.89 -12.05 0.08
CA THR A 137 11.55 -11.47 -0.14
C THR A 137 11.57 -10.38 -1.22
N PHE A 138 12.61 -9.54 -1.25
CA PHE A 138 12.70 -8.49 -2.25
C PHE A 138 13.00 -9.04 -3.63
N TRP A 139 13.93 -10.00 -3.73
CA TRP A 139 14.27 -10.68 -4.97
C TRP A 139 13.05 -11.40 -5.55
N PHE A 140 12.34 -12.18 -4.74
CA PHE A 140 11.13 -12.89 -5.15
C PHE A 140 10.12 -11.93 -5.79
N SER A 141 9.87 -10.78 -5.14
CA SER A 141 8.96 -9.75 -5.67
C SER A 141 9.52 -9.01 -6.90
N ALA A 142 10.83 -9.04 -7.13
CA ALA A 142 11.50 -8.34 -8.21
C ALA A 142 11.41 -9.09 -9.55
N ILE A 143 11.20 -10.40 -9.54
CA ILE A 143 11.23 -11.24 -10.74
C ILE A 143 9.86 -11.59 -11.31
N GLU A 144 8.78 -11.13 -10.67
CA GLU A 144 7.40 -11.43 -11.04
C GLU A 144 6.53 -10.16 -11.15
N ALA A 145 5.47 -10.23 -11.96
CA ALA A 145 4.55 -9.11 -12.22
C ALA A 145 3.60 -8.82 -11.06
N GLU A 146 4.17 -8.31 -9.96
CA GLU A 146 3.44 -7.83 -8.79
C GLU A 146 3.50 -6.30 -8.63
N VAL A 147 2.52 -5.76 -7.91
CA VAL A 147 2.47 -4.31 -7.59
C VAL A 147 3.57 -3.87 -6.62
N TYR A 148 4.20 -4.81 -5.90
CA TYR A 148 5.18 -4.54 -4.86
C TYR A 148 6.50 -3.97 -5.38
N ALA A 149 6.96 -4.38 -6.57
CA ALA A 149 8.17 -3.85 -7.18
C ALA A 149 8.00 -2.35 -7.49
N LEU A 150 6.89 -1.98 -8.14
CA LEU A 150 6.59 -0.59 -8.46
C LEU A 150 6.26 0.22 -7.19
N SER A 151 5.56 -0.36 -6.22
CA SER A 151 5.33 0.28 -4.93
C SER A 151 6.64 0.58 -4.19
N SER A 152 7.60 -0.33 -4.20
CA SER A 152 8.93 -0.12 -3.62
C SER A 152 9.68 1.01 -4.31
N LEU A 153 9.59 1.10 -5.64
CA LEU A 153 10.19 2.19 -6.41
C LEU A 153 9.60 3.55 -6.02
N PHE A 154 8.27 3.64 -5.92
CA PHE A 154 7.60 4.86 -5.48
C PHE A 154 7.99 5.23 -4.04
N THR A 155 8.03 4.27 -3.12
CA THR A 155 8.48 4.49 -1.74
C THR A 155 9.91 5.04 -1.70
N ALA A 156 10.84 4.41 -2.42
CA ALA A 156 12.24 4.83 -2.47
C ALA A 156 12.41 6.20 -3.16
N ALA A 157 11.66 6.47 -4.22
CA ALA A 157 11.69 7.76 -4.92
C ALA A 157 11.12 8.89 -4.06
N VAL A 158 10.00 8.64 -3.37
CA VAL A 158 9.40 9.57 -2.42
C VAL A 158 10.37 9.85 -1.28
N PHE A 159 10.93 8.82 -0.64
CA PHE A 159 11.90 9.00 0.45
C PHE A 159 13.16 9.75 -0.01
N GLY A 160 13.72 9.38 -1.17
CA GLY A 160 14.84 10.09 -1.78
C GLY A 160 14.51 11.57 -2.07
N ALA A 161 13.30 11.86 -2.53
CA ALA A 161 12.81 13.23 -2.72
C ALA A 161 12.65 13.99 -1.38
N MET A 162 12.29 13.32 -0.27
CA MET A 162 12.26 13.93 1.06
C MET A 162 13.66 14.34 1.53
N LEU A 163 14.64 13.43 1.42
CA LEU A 163 16.04 13.72 1.73
C LEU A 163 16.56 14.86 0.84
N LYS A 164 16.17 14.85 -0.44
CA LYS A 164 16.57 15.90 -1.34
C LYS A 164 15.97 17.25 -0.97
N TRP A 165 14.68 17.29 -0.61
CA TRP A 165 14.02 18.47 -0.08
C TRP A 165 14.72 19.00 1.17
N GLU A 166 15.01 18.12 2.14
CA GLU A 166 15.72 18.45 3.38
C GLU A 166 17.05 19.14 3.08
N SER A 167 17.85 18.60 2.16
CA SER A 167 19.17 19.15 1.81
C SER A 167 19.12 20.55 1.17
N VAL A 168 17.97 20.95 0.62
CA VAL A 168 17.78 22.23 -0.08
C VAL A 168 16.68 23.08 0.55
N ALA A 169 16.23 22.77 1.77
CA ALA A 169 15.06 23.40 2.38
C ALA A 169 15.21 24.93 2.49
N ASP A 170 16.43 25.44 2.61
CA ASP A 170 16.72 26.88 2.74
C ASP A 170 16.98 27.56 1.40
N GLN A 171 17.01 26.80 0.30
CA GLN A 171 17.20 27.33 -1.04
C GLN A 171 15.88 27.83 -1.64
N LYS A 172 16.00 28.81 -2.56
CA LYS A 172 14.87 29.24 -3.40
C LYS A 172 14.33 28.05 -4.19
N HIS A 173 13.01 28.00 -4.36
CA HIS A 173 12.30 26.94 -5.09
C HIS A 173 12.37 25.53 -4.46
N ASN A 174 12.69 25.39 -3.17
CA ASN A 174 12.66 24.09 -2.48
C ASN A 174 11.30 23.37 -2.59
N GLY A 175 10.19 24.13 -2.66
CA GLY A 175 8.83 23.60 -2.75
C GLY A 175 8.57 22.64 -3.92
N ARG A 176 9.37 22.70 -5.00
CA ARG A 176 9.24 21.76 -6.13
C ARG A 176 9.37 20.30 -5.73
N TRP A 177 10.18 20.00 -4.70
CA TRP A 177 10.32 18.64 -4.18
C TRP A 177 9.08 18.19 -3.42
N LEU A 178 8.41 19.09 -2.69
CA LEU A 178 7.13 18.78 -2.06
C LEU A 178 6.03 18.52 -3.10
N ILE A 179 6.03 19.27 -4.21
CA ILE A 179 5.14 19.01 -5.35
C ILE A 179 5.46 17.67 -6.01
N LEU A 180 6.74 17.34 -6.22
CA LEU A 180 7.15 16.04 -6.74
C LEU A 180 6.71 14.89 -5.83
N ILE A 181 6.93 15.01 -4.51
CA ILE A 181 6.49 14.02 -3.53
C ILE A 181 4.97 13.84 -3.62
N ALA A 182 4.19 14.92 -3.64
CA ALA A 182 2.74 14.86 -3.78
C ALA A 182 2.30 14.18 -5.09
N TYR A 183 2.97 14.46 -6.21
CA TYR A 183 2.70 13.82 -7.49
C TYR A 183 2.99 12.31 -7.45
N LEU A 184 4.15 11.91 -6.92
CA LEU A 184 4.52 10.51 -6.76
C LEU A 184 3.56 9.77 -5.84
N LEU A 185 3.15 10.39 -4.73
CA LEU A 185 2.12 9.85 -3.84
C LEU A 185 0.78 9.69 -4.57
N GLY A 186 0.38 10.67 -5.38
CA GLY A 186 -0.82 10.59 -6.22
C GLY A 186 -0.78 9.41 -7.20
N LEU A 187 0.31 9.25 -7.95
CA LEU A 187 0.50 8.13 -8.88
C LEU A 187 0.49 6.78 -8.16
N SER A 188 1.11 6.73 -6.98
CA SER A 188 1.19 5.51 -6.18
C SER A 188 -0.18 5.01 -5.70
N ILE A 189 -1.22 5.86 -5.63
CA ILE A 189 -2.60 5.43 -5.36
C ILE A 189 -3.09 4.47 -6.46
N GLY A 190 -2.66 4.67 -7.71
CA GLY A 190 -2.91 3.78 -8.84
C GLY A 190 -1.99 2.55 -8.91
N VAL A 191 -1.12 2.34 -7.91
CA VAL A 191 -0.25 1.16 -7.78
C VAL A 191 -0.58 0.43 -6.49
N HIS A 192 -0.35 1.08 -5.35
CA HIS A 192 -0.61 0.54 -4.02
C HIS A 192 -0.70 1.67 -2.97
N LEU A 193 -1.73 1.63 -2.13
CA LEU A 193 -2.05 2.70 -1.15
C LEU A 193 -1.00 2.87 -0.03
N LEU A 194 -0.17 1.86 0.22
CA LEU A 194 0.82 1.85 1.31
C LEU A 194 1.84 2.99 1.21
N ASN A 195 2.12 3.47 0.01
CA ASN A 195 3.03 4.60 -0.22
C ASN A 195 2.60 5.88 0.52
N LEU A 196 1.29 6.06 0.78
CA LEU A 196 0.77 7.20 1.55
C LEU A 196 1.26 7.19 3.01
N LEU A 197 1.69 6.04 3.54
CA LEU A 197 2.29 5.95 4.88
C LEU A 197 3.64 6.68 5.01
N ALA A 198 4.20 7.16 3.90
CA ALA A 198 5.37 8.04 3.93
C ALA A 198 5.03 9.44 4.48
N LEU A 199 3.76 9.86 4.48
CA LEU A 199 3.34 11.20 4.92
C LEU A 199 3.72 11.52 6.39
N PRO A 200 3.51 10.62 7.37
CA PRO A 200 4.04 10.80 8.73
C PRO A 200 5.55 11.05 8.79
N ALA A 201 6.33 10.31 8.01
CA ALA A 201 7.78 10.50 7.94
C ALA A 201 8.13 11.88 7.33
N LEU A 202 7.44 12.29 6.26
CA LEU A 202 7.61 13.63 5.68
C LEU A 202 7.29 14.73 6.69
N GLY A 203 6.21 14.58 7.46
CA GLY A 203 5.85 15.52 8.52
C GLY A 203 6.97 15.68 9.54
N LEU A 204 7.58 14.57 9.98
CA LEU A 204 8.71 14.59 10.90
C LEU A 204 9.95 15.22 10.28
N ILE A 205 10.33 14.85 9.06
CA ILE A 205 11.46 15.45 8.34
C ILE A 205 11.25 16.96 8.19
N PHE A 206 10.04 17.39 7.84
CA PHE A 206 9.68 18.80 7.75
C PHE A 206 9.82 19.51 9.10
N TYR A 207 9.30 18.90 10.17
CA TYR A 207 9.35 19.45 11.51
C TYR A 207 10.80 19.63 11.98
N PHE A 208 11.61 18.58 11.95
CA PHE A 208 13.00 18.63 12.39
C PHE A 208 13.87 19.56 11.53
N LYS A 209 13.50 19.80 10.27
CA LYS A 209 14.21 20.75 9.41
C LYS A 209 13.86 22.22 9.68
N ARG A 210 12.61 22.50 10.05
CA ARG A 210 12.09 23.88 10.17
C ARG A 210 12.00 24.39 11.60
N TYR A 211 11.98 23.49 12.58
CA TYR A 211 11.72 23.83 13.97
C TYR A 211 12.71 23.12 14.91
N THR A 212 12.93 23.72 16.07
CA THR A 212 13.65 23.07 17.16
C THR A 212 12.77 22.01 17.84
N PHE A 213 13.40 20.99 18.41
CA PHE A 213 12.68 19.89 19.05
C PHE A 213 11.88 20.37 20.27
N SER A 214 10.63 19.93 20.32
CA SER A 214 9.73 20.02 21.45
C SER A 214 8.76 18.84 21.35
N TRP A 215 8.36 18.28 22.49
CA TRP A 215 7.36 17.21 22.51
C TRP A 215 6.04 17.63 21.88
N LYS A 216 5.63 18.89 22.07
CA LYS A 216 4.41 19.45 21.45
C LYS A 216 4.53 19.49 19.93
N GLY A 217 5.63 19.99 19.38
CA GLY A 217 5.86 20.07 17.93
C GLY A 217 5.99 18.70 17.28
N PHE A 218 6.72 17.79 17.93
CA PHE A 218 6.85 16.39 17.50
C PHE A 218 5.49 15.68 17.41
N LEU A 219 4.70 15.72 18.49
CA LEU A 219 3.37 15.10 18.52
C LEU A 219 2.41 15.77 17.52
N SER A 220 2.42 17.10 17.44
CA SER A 220 1.57 17.83 16.49
C SER A 220 1.91 17.48 15.03
N SER A 221 3.19 17.30 14.71
CA SER A 221 3.62 16.90 13.37
C SER A 221 3.08 15.52 13.00
N ILE A 222 3.17 14.54 13.90
CA ILE A 222 2.61 13.19 13.69
C ILE A 222 1.09 13.25 13.51
N VAL A 223 0.39 13.99 14.38
CA VAL A 223 -1.07 14.11 14.33
C VAL A 223 -1.53 14.79 13.02
N ILE A 224 -0.90 15.90 12.62
CA ILE A 224 -1.27 16.63 11.40
C ILE A 224 -0.99 15.78 10.16
N SER A 225 0.21 15.20 10.05
CA SER A 225 0.58 14.37 8.89
C SER A 225 -0.25 13.09 8.78
N SER A 226 -0.56 12.44 9.91
CA SER A 226 -1.50 11.31 9.95
C SER A 226 -2.92 11.75 9.63
N GLY A 227 -3.34 12.94 10.06
CA GLY A 227 -4.62 13.54 9.69
C GLY A 227 -4.74 13.76 8.18
N ILE A 228 -3.69 14.28 7.53
CA ILE A 228 -3.64 14.42 6.06
C ILE A 228 -3.77 13.06 5.38
N LEU A 229 -3.04 12.05 5.85
CA LEU A 229 -3.17 10.67 5.37
C LEU A 229 -4.62 10.16 5.47
N LEU A 230 -5.28 10.35 6.62
CA LEU A 230 -6.68 9.94 6.82
C LEU A 230 -7.65 10.71 5.92
N ILE A 231 -7.42 12.01 5.71
CA ILE A 231 -8.22 12.82 4.77
C ILE A 231 -8.07 12.27 3.35
N ILE A 232 -6.85 11.94 2.91
CA ILE A 232 -6.64 11.36 1.57
C ILE A 232 -7.38 10.02 1.45
N LEU A 233 -7.20 9.11 2.41
CA LEU A 233 -7.75 7.75 2.37
C LEU A 233 -9.28 7.70 2.49
N TYR A 234 -9.86 8.48 3.41
CA TYR A 234 -11.28 8.35 3.77
C TYR A 234 -12.15 9.49 3.23
N VAL A 235 -11.56 10.59 2.75
CA VAL A 235 -12.32 11.72 2.19
C VAL A 235 -12.03 11.88 0.70
N ILE A 236 -10.77 12.01 0.29
CA ILE A 236 -10.46 12.34 -1.12
C ILE A 236 -10.73 11.14 -2.04
N ILE A 237 -10.12 9.99 -1.75
CA ILE A 237 -10.23 8.78 -2.59
C ILE A 237 -11.70 8.33 -2.75
N PRO A 238 -12.48 8.10 -1.68
CA PRO A 238 -13.88 7.70 -1.80
C PRO A 238 -14.84 8.88 -2.06
N GLY A 239 -14.49 10.10 -1.66
CA GLY A 239 -15.37 11.27 -1.84
C GLY A 239 -15.52 11.69 -3.29
N PHE A 240 -14.47 11.59 -4.11
CA PHE A 240 -14.57 11.86 -5.54
C PHE A 240 -15.63 10.98 -6.25
N PRO A 241 -15.57 9.63 -6.20
CA PRO A 241 -16.58 8.78 -6.83
C PRO A 241 -17.97 8.93 -6.18
N ALA A 242 -18.06 9.22 -4.87
CA ALA A 242 -19.35 9.49 -4.22
C ALA A 242 -20.03 10.77 -4.76
N LEU A 243 -19.25 11.85 -4.92
CA LEU A 243 -19.73 13.10 -5.52
C LEU A 243 -20.08 12.89 -7.00
N ALA A 244 -19.18 12.24 -7.74
CA ALA A 244 -19.39 11.91 -9.15
C ALA A 244 -20.68 11.11 -9.36
N PHE A 245 -20.94 10.09 -8.55
CA PHE A 245 -22.18 9.32 -8.63
C PHE A 245 -23.42 10.16 -8.29
N THR A 246 -23.33 11.04 -7.30
CA THR A 246 -24.46 11.90 -6.91
C THR A 246 -24.87 12.83 -8.06
N VAL A 247 -23.88 13.44 -8.72
CA VAL A 247 -24.11 14.29 -9.90
C VAL A 247 -24.56 13.46 -11.09
N ASP A 248 -23.92 12.31 -11.35
CA ASP A 248 -24.26 11.43 -12.46
C ASP A 248 -25.70 10.93 -12.38
N LYS A 249 -26.13 10.48 -11.20
CA LYS A 249 -27.51 10.08 -10.96
C LYS A 249 -28.49 11.22 -11.23
N LEU A 250 -28.17 12.45 -10.83
CA LEU A 250 -29.04 13.61 -11.05
C LEU A 250 -29.20 13.87 -12.55
N VAL A 251 -28.11 13.99 -13.30
CA VAL A 251 -28.17 14.36 -14.72
C VAL A 251 -28.73 13.23 -15.59
N VAL A 252 -28.44 11.96 -15.27
CA VAL A 252 -29.02 10.81 -15.99
C VAL A 252 -30.52 10.72 -15.74
N ASN A 253 -30.95 10.73 -14.47
CA ASN A 253 -32.36 10.49 -14.16
C ASN A 253 -33.26 11.68 -14.47
N GLN A 254 -32.78 12.92 -14.30
CA GLN A 254 -33.58 14.14 -14.47
C GLN A 254 -33.43 14.78 -15.85
N LEU A 255 -32.23 14.73 -16.46
CA LEU A 255 -31.96 15.38 -17.74
C LEU A 255 -31.86 14.37 -18.90
N GLY A 256 -31.95 13.06 -18.64
CA GLY A 256 -31.88 12.02 -19.66
C GLY A 256 -30.50 11.88 -20.31
N MET A 257 -29.44 12.38 -19.65
CA MET A 257 -28.08 12.28 -20.19
C MET A 257 -27.57 10.83 -20.18
N PRO A 258 -26.60 10.46 -21.04
CA PRO A 258 -25.96 9.15 -20.98
C PRO A 258 -25.29 8.88 -19.62
N PHE A 259 -25.20 7.61 -19.23
CA PHE A 259 -24.47 7.19 -18.03
C PHE A 259 -23.03 7.72 -18.01
N ASN A 260 -22.51 8.02 -16.82
CA ASN A 260 -21.19 8.61 -16.57
C ASN A 260 -21.03 10.09 -17.01
N SER A 261 -22.06 10.74 -17.57
CA SER A 261 -22.03 12.19 -17.88
C SER A 261 -21.67 13.06 -16.67
N GLY A 262 -22.21 12.76 -15.49
CA GLY A 262 -21.91 13.49 -14.26
C GLY A 262 -20.48 13.28 -13.77
N VAL A 263 -19.83 12.16 -14.12
CA VAL A 263 -18.41 11.94 -13.83
C VAL A 263 -17.55 12.96 -14.57
N TYR A 264 -17.83 13.17 -15.87
CA TYR A 264 -17.14 14.19 -16.67
C TYR A 264 -17.44 15.60 -16.15
N ILE A 265 -18.69 15.91 -15.79
CA ILE A 265 -19.06 17.21 -15.22
C ILE A 265 -18.26 17.49 -13.94
N VAL A 266 -18.20 16.54 -13.01
CA VAL A 266 -17.43 16.68 -11.76
C VAL A 266 -15.93 16.79 -12.04
N PHE A 267 -15.40 16.02 -12.98
CA PHE A 267 -14.01 16.09 -13.39
C PHE A 267 -13.62 17.48 -13.92
N PHE A 268 -14.38 18.02 -14.88
CA PHE A 268 -14.13 19.35 -15.43
C PHE A 268 -14.36 20.45 -14.40
N LEU A 269 -15.39 20.33 -13.56
CA LEU A 269 -15.65 21.28 -12.48
C LEU A 269 -14.47 21.35 -11.50
N ILE A 270 -13.93 20.20 -11.06
CA ILE A 270 -12.78 20.15 -10.16
C ILE A 270 -11.55 20.78 -10.83
N ILE A 271 -11.28 20.47 -12.10
CA ILE A 271 -10.19 21.11 -12.85
C ILE A 271 -10.37 22.63 -12.89
N SER A 272 -11.55 23.12 -13.27
CA SER A 272 -11.85 24.54 -13.32
C SER A 272 -11.68 25.23 -11.97
N LEU A 273 -12.18 24.63 -10.88
CA LEU A 273 -12.05 25.17 -9.52
C LEU A 273 -10.59 25.19 -9.04
N LEU A 274 -9.82 24.12 -9.30
CA LEU A 274 -8.41 24.07 -8.95
C LEU A 274 -7.59 25.08 -9.76
N SER A 275 -7.80 25.17 -11.08
CA SER A 275 -7.14 26.15 -11.93
C SER A 275 -7.48 27.58 -11.53
N ALA A 276 -8.75 27.89 -11.28
CA ALA A 276 -9.19 29.20 -10.81
C ALA A 276 -8.60 29.53 -9.43
N GLY A 277 -8.59 28.58 -8.51
CA GLY A 277 -8.00 28.74 -7.18
C GLY A 277 -6.48 28.97 -7.23
N ILE A 278 -5.76 28.22 -8.06
CA ILE A 278 -4.31 28.43 -8.29
C ILE A 278 -4.07 29.82 -8.88
N TYR A 279 -4.82 30.21 -9.91
CA TYR A 279 -4.71 31.54 -10.51
C TYR A 279 -4.99 32.66 -9.50
N TRP A 280 -6.03 32.50 -8.69
CA TRP A 280 -6.42 33.46 -7.66
C TRP A 280 -5.37 33.58 -6.54
N THR A 281 -4.80 32.46 -6.09
CA THR A 281 -3.72 32.45 -5.09
C THR A 281 -2.43 33.09 -5.61
N ILE A 282 -2.13 32.96 -6.91
CA ILE A 282 -1.03 33.69 -7.57
C ILE A 282 -1.29 35.20 -7.53
N LYS A 283 -2.49 35.64 -7.95
CA LYS A 283 -2.88 37.06 -7.92
C LYS A 283 -2.78 37.67 -6.52
N ARG A 284 -3.21 36.93 -5.49
CA ARG A 284 -3.17 37.36 -4.09
C ARG A 284 -1.80 37.19 -3.43
N LYS A 285 -0.78 36.72 -4.15
CA LYS A 285 0.56 36.43 -3.61
C LYS A 285 0.50 35.55 -2.36
N SER A 286 -0.32 34.51 -2.37
CA SER A 286 -0.54 33.61 -1.24
C SER A 286 0.17 32.27 -1.46
N PRO A 287 1.48 32.16 -1.12
CA PRO A 287 2.29 30.99 -1.49
C PRO A 287 1.86 29.70 -0.80
N VAL A 288 1.37 29.77 0.45
CA VAL A 288 0.93 28.58 1.20
C VAL A 288 -0.31 27.96 0.55
N TRP A 289 -1.33 28.77 0.25
CA TRP A 289 -2.54 28.30 -0.42
C TRP A 289 -2.27 27.86 -1.85
N ASN A 290 -1.38 28.55 -2.56
CA ASN A 290 -0.96 28.13 -3.89
C ASN A 290 -0.29 26.75 -3.86
N ALA A 291 0.62 26.52 -2.91
CA ALA A 291 1.27 25.23 -2.72
C ALA A 291 0.25 24.13 -2.36
N ALA A 292 -0.68 24.40 -1.45
CA ALA A 292 -1.73 23.45 -1.05
C ALA A 292 -2.62 23.04 -2.24
N LEU A 293 -3.08 23.99 -3.05
CA LEU A 293 -3.88 23.71 -4.25
C LEU A 293 -3.08 22.99 -5.32
N THR A 294 -1.79 23.32 -5.48
CA THR A 294 -0.90 22.64 -6.43
C THR A 294 -0.65 21.19 -6.02
N VAL A 295 -0.38 20.95 -4.72
CA VAL A 295 -0.27 19.61 -4.14
C VAL A 295 -1.52 18.78 -4.39
N LEU A 296 -2.70 19.34 -4.10
CA LEU A 296 -3.97 18.68 -4.36
C LEU A 296 -4.14 18.36 -5.85
N THR A 297 -3.79 19.31 -6.72
CA THR A 297 -3.87 19.13 -8.18
C THR A 297 -3.00 17.97 -8.65
N VAL A 298 -1.74 17.90 -8.25
CA VAL A 298 -0.84 16.82 -8.70
C VAL A 298 -1.20 15.46 -8.10
N ILE A 299 -1.78 15.41 -6.89
CA ILE A 299 -2.36 14.18 -6.34
C ILE A 299 -3.53 13.71 -7.21
N MET A 300 -4.43 14.61 -7.58
CA MET A 300 -5.58 14.30 -8.43
C MET A 300 -5.16 13.87 -9.84
N ILE A 301 -4.10 14.45 -10.40
CA ILE A 301 -3.52 13.99 -11.66
C ILE A 301 -3.06 12.54 -11.53
N GLY A 302 -2.35 12.16 -10.46
CA GLY A 302 -1.95 10.77 -10.25
C GLY A 302 -3.14 9.82 -10.05
N TYR A 303 -4.13 10.26 -9.25
CA TYR A 303 -5.36 9.51 -9.00
C TYR A 303 -6.23 9.32 -10.26
N SER A 304 -6.09 10.19 -11.27
CA SER A 304 -6.85 10.09 -12.53
C SER A 304 -6.63 8.78 -13.30
N SER A 305 -5.57 8.02 -12.99
CA SER A 305 -5.36 6.66 -13.51
C SER A 305 -6.56 5.73 -13.28
N TYR A 306 -7.34 5.93 -12.21
CA TYR A 306 -8.58 5.18 -11.96
C TYR A 306 -9.68 5.40 -13.00
N GLY A 307 -9.59 6.46 -13.81
CA GLY A 307 -10.44 6.62 -14.98
C GLY A 307 -10.36 5.42 -15.93
N LEU A 308 -9.18 4.78 -16.04
CA LEU A 308 -8.99 3.57 -16.84
C LEU A 308 -9.92 2.44 -16.36
N ILE A 309 -10.08 2.25 -15.05
CA ILE A 309 -10.92 1.19 -14.49
C ILE A 309 -12.38 1.35 -14.93
N ILE A 310 -12.93 2.57 -14.82
CA ILE A 310 -14.31 2.83 -15.29
C ILE A 310 -14.42 2.61 -16.80
N ILE A 311 -13.47 3.15 -17.58
CA ILE A 311 -13.50 3.06 -19.04
C ILE A 311 -13.46 1.61 -19.50
N ARG A 312 -12.55 0.80 -18.94
CA ARG A 312 -12.39 -0.62 -19.31
C ARG A 312 -13.53 -1.47 -18.78
N SER A 313 -13.99 -1.25 -17.55
CA SER A 313 -15.18 -1.93 -17.03
C SER A 313 -16.44 -1.62 -17.85
N SER A 314 -16.57 -0.40 -18.40
CA SER A 314 -17.71 -0.01 -19.25
C SER A 314 -17.66 -0.64 -20.64
N ALA A 315 -16.49 -1.08 -21.09
CA ALA A 315 -16.29 -1.82 -22.33
C ALA A 315 -16.55 -3.34 -22.17
N ASP A 316 -16.99 -3.77 -20.98
CA ASP A 316 -17.32 -5.16 -20.64
C ASP A 316 -16.20 -6.15 -20.96
N THR A 317 -15.02 -5.91 -20.39
CA THR A 317 -13.84 -6.76 -20.62
C THR A 317 -14.05 -8.18 -20.11
N PRO A 318 -13.39 -9.21 -20.70
CA PRO A 318 -13.55 -10.60 -20.26
C PRO A 318 -13.29 -10.83 -18.77
N MET A 319 -12.20 -10.30 -18.23
CA MET A 319 -12.03 -10.14 -16.79
C MET A 319 -12.50 -8.74 -16.38
N ASN A 320 -13.56 -8.71 -15.57
CA ASN A 320 -14.20 -7.47 -15.11
C ASN A 320 -14.66 -7.59 -13.66
N GLN A 321 -13.70 -7.74 -12.73
CA GLN A 321 -14.04 -8.02 -11.34
C GLN A 321 -14.83 -6.86 -10.71
N ASN A 322 -15.97 -7.20 -10.10
CA ASN A 322 -16.94 -6.29 -9.49
C ASN A 322 -17.57 -5.23 -10.42
N GLN A 323 -17.26 -5.26 -11.72
CA GLN A 323 -17.85 -4.39 -12.76
C GLN A 323 -17.96 -2.89 -12.34
N PRO A 324 -16.85 -2.20 -12.03
CA PRO A 324 -16.81 -0.78 -11.68
C PRO A 324 -17.07 0.17 -12.88
N ASP A 325 -18.16 -0.06 -13.62
CA ASP A 325 -18.54 0.60 -14.88
C ASP A 325 -19.26 1.95 -14.71
N ASN A 326 -19.36 2.41 -13.47
CA ASN A 326 -19.93 3.68 -13.07
C ASN A 326 -19.38 4.13 -11.71
N ALA A 327 -19.60 5.39 -11.33
CA ALA A 327 -19.05 5.95 -10.11
C ALA A 327 -19.56 5.28 -8.81
N PHE A 328 -20.76 4.72 -8.78
CA PHE A 328 -21.25 3.96 -7.62
C PHE A 328 -20.51 2.63 -7.46
N ASN A 329 -20.36 1.87 -8.54
CA ASN A 329 -19.64 0.61 -8.51
C ASN A 329 -18.13 0.83 -8.28
N LEU A 330 -17.54 1.92 -8.81
CA LEU A 330 -16.17 2.30 -8.50
C LEU A 330 -15.98 2.61 -7.01
N LEU A 331 -16.92 3.32 -6.37
CA LEU A 331 -16.87 3.58 -4.93
C LEU A 331 -16.84 2.27 -4.14
N LYS A 332 -17.69 1.30 -4.50
CA LYS A 332 -17.73 -0.02 -3.86
C LYS A 332 -16.43 -0.80 -4.08
N TYR A 333 -15.87 -0.72 -5.29
CA TYR A 333 -14.60 -1.31 -5.68
C TYR A 333 -13.45 -0.77 -4.84
N LEU A 334 -13.29 0.56 -4.77
CA LEU A 334 -12.25 1.21 -3.97
C LEU A 334 -12.37 0.93 -2.47
N ASN A 335 -13.59 0.90 -1.95
CA ASN A 335 -13.86 0.56 -0.55
C ASN A 335 -13.71 -0.92 -0.23
N ARG A 336 -13.56 -1.78 -1.26
CA ARG A 336 -13.47 -3.23 -1.14
C ARG A 336 -14.63 -3.84 -0.34
N GLU A 337 -15.84 -3.36 -0.60
CA GLU A 337 -17.04 -3.74 0.17
C GLU A 337 -17.32 -5.25 0.14
N GLN A 338 -16.81 -5.94 -0.88
CA GLN A 338 -16.91 -7.40 -1.02
C GLN A 338 -16.22 -8.18 0.12
N TYR A 339 -15.19 -7.62 0.76
CA TYR A 339 -14.48 -8.29 1.85
C TYR A 339 -15.15 -8.08 3.23
N GLY A 340 -16.27 -7.35 3.28
CA GLY A 340 -16.99 -7.07 4.51
C GLY A 340 -16.27 -6.14 5.49
N ASN A 341 -16.84 -6.02 6.68
CA ASN A 341 -16.38 -5.08 7.71
C ASN A 341 -15.32 -5.71 8.62
N ARG A 342 -14.24 -4.96 8.89
CA ARG A 342 -13.16 -5.35 9.79
C ARG A 342 -13.16 -4.44 11.02
N PRO A 343 -13.68 -4.87 12.18
CA PRO A 343 -13.75 -4.02 13.36
C PRO A 343 -12.35 -3.78 13.95
N LEU A 344 -11.75 -2.61 13.70
CA LEU A 344 -10.39 -2.30 14.17
C LEU A 344 -10.36 -1.86 15.64
N PHE A 345 -11.29 -1.00 16.06
CA PHE A 345 -11.28 -0.39 17.39
C PHE A 345 -12.30 -1.00 18.36
N TYR A 346 -13.51 -1.30 17.90
CA TYR A 346 -14.56 -1.91 18.72
C TYR A 346 -15.42 -2.81 17.84
N GLY A 347 -15.79 -3.99 18.34
CA GLY A 347 -16.63 -4.90 17.60
C GLY A 347 -16.78 -6.28 18.21
N ARG A 348 -17.29 -7.20 17.40
CA ARG A 348 -17.68 -8.55 17.80
C ARG A 348 -16.49 -9.49 17.98
N TYR A 349 -16.65 -10.48 18.85
CA TYR A 349 -15.95 -11.76 18.70
C TYR A 349 -16.60 -12.65 17.64
N TYR A 350 -15.86 -13.64 17.16
CA TYR A 350 -16.28 -14.59 16.13
C TYR A 350 -17.58 -15.35 16.46
N ASN A 351 -17.93 -15.51 17.74
CA ASN A 351 -19.12 -16.22 18.19
C ASN A 351 -20.25 -15.29 18.66
N ALA A 352 -20.16 -13.99 18.37
CA ALA A 352 -21.25 -13.07 18.69
C ALA A 352 -22.46 -13.34 17.78
N PRO A 353 -23.65 -13.62 18.33
CA PRO A 353 -24.86 -13.76 17.53
C PRO A 353 -25.22 -12.44 16.86
N ALA A 354 -25.61 -12.49 15.59
CA ALA A 354 -26.27 -11.38 14.92
C ALA A 354 -27.70 -11.26 15.46
N GLU A 355 -28.09 -10.05 15.89
CA GLU A 355 -29.42 -9.78 16.44
C GLU A 355 -30.33 -9.08 15.43
N LYS A 356 -29.78 -8.08 14.74
CA LYS A 356 -30.52 -7.32 13.74
C LYS A 356 -29.61 -6.80 12.65
N MET A 357 -30.18 -6.65 11.48
CA MET A 357 -29.62 -5.85 10.41
C MET A 357 -30.09 -4.41 10.60
N ASP A 358 -29.17 -3.46 10.54
CA ASP A 358 -29.42 -2.04 10.74
C ASP A 358 -29.04 -1.25 9.49
N GLY A 359 -29.83 -0.21 9.21
CA GLY A 359 -29.72 0.59 8.00
C GLY A 359 -30.06 -0.15 6.71
N LYS A 360 -30.28 0.61 5.63
CA LYS A 360 -30.51 0.10 4.28
C LYS A 360 -29.61 0.84 3.30
N LYS A 361 -28.53 0.20 2.88
CA LYS A 361 -27.64 0.70 1.84
C LYS A 361 -28.20 0.34 0.46
N LYS A 362 -28.78 1.34 -0.22
CA LYS A 362 -29.32 1.21 -1.57
C LYS A 362 -28.24 0.76 -2.55
N GLN A 363 -28.55 -0.26 -3.33
CA GLN A 363 -27.76 -0.71 -4.47
C GLN A 363 -28.40 -0.13 -5.74
N TYR A 364 -27.59 0.58 -6.52
CA TYR A 364 -28.03 1.21 -7.75
C TYR A 364 -27.50 0.43 -8.95
N ASN A 365 -28.36 0.18 -9.92
CA ASN A 365 -27.99 -0.41 -11.22
C ASN A 365 -28.64 0.38 -12.36
N LYS A 366 -28.13 0.16 -13.57
CA LYS A 366 -28.61 0.77 -14.80
C LYS A 366 -29.84 -0.01 -15.30
N VAL A 367 -31.03 0.59 -15.22
CA VAL A 367 -32.31 -0.02 -15.64
C VAL A 367 -33.06 0.98 -16.52
N ASN A 368 -33.48 0.55 -17.72
CA ASN A 368 -34.25 1.38 -18.66
C ASN A 368 -33.64 2.79 -18.90
N GLY A 369 -32.31 2.87 -18.99
CA GLY A 369 -31.59 4.14 -19.21
C GLY A 369 -31.49 5.05 -17.97
N LYS A 370 -31.87 4.59 -16.78
CA LYS A 370 -31.80 5.34 -15.51
C LYS A 370 -31.05 4.56 -14.43
N TYR A 371 -30.61 5.25 -13.39
CA TYR A 371 -30.16 4.62 -12.16
C TYR A 371 -31.36 4.30 -11.26
N GLU A 372 -31.61 3.02 -11.06
CA GLU A 372 -32.69 2.53 -10.21
C GLU A 372 -32.15 1.73 -9.02
N VAL A 373 -32.90 1.77 -7.92
CA VAL A 373 -32.59 0.96 -6.75
C VAL A 373 -33.06 -0.46 -7.04
N THR A 374 -32.11 -1.37 -7.23
CA THR A 374 -32.39 -2.78 -7.56
C THR A 374 -32.22 -3.70 -6.36
N GLY A 375 -31.68 -3.18 -5.26
CA GLY A 375 -31.57 -3.91 -4.01
C GLY A 375 -31.22 -3.00 -2.84
N THR A 376 -31.33 -3.56 -1.64
CA THR A 376 -30.84 -2.93 -0.41
C THR A 376 -30.04 -3.94 0.36
N LEU A 377 -28.81 -3.58 0.73
CA LEU A 377 -28.01 -4.36 1.66
C LEU A 377 -28.13 -3.76 3.06
N PRO A 378 -28.00 -4.58 4.11
CA PRO A 378 -27.87 -4.04 5.46
C PRO A 378 -26.60 -3.18 5.54
N GLU A 379 -26.72 -1.99 6.12
CA GLU A 379 -25.56 -1.10 6.28
C GLU A 379 -24.61 -1.62 7.36
N LYS A 380 -25.19 -2.17 8.43
CA LYS A 380 -24.46 -2.78 9.52
C LYS A 380 -25.23 -3.97 10.07
N ILE A 381 -24.51 -5.02 10.44
CA ILE A 381 -25.08 -6.09 11.25
C ILE A 381 -24.81 -5.73 12.72
N ILE A 382 -25.86 -5.66 13.52
CA ILE A 382 -25.77 -5.46 14.97
C ILE A 382 -25.70 -6.83 15.63
N TYR A 383 -24.63 -7.01 16.38
CA TYR A 383 -24.35 -8.21 17.16
C TYR A 383 -24.66 -7.96 18.62
N ASN A 384 -24.95 -9.04 19.34
CA ASN A 384 -25.18 -8.99 20.78
C ASN A 384 -24.04 -8.25 21.50
N ASP A 385 -24.39 -7.18 22.21
CA ASP A 385 -23.49 -6.28 22.93
C ASP A 385 -22.63 -7.02 23.97
N LYS A 386 -23.18 -8.04 24.62
CA LYS A 386 -22.46 -8.82 25.63
C LYS A 386 -21.28 -9.58 25.05
N ILE A 387 -21.25 -9.89 23.75
CA ILE A 387 -20.17 -10.64 23.08
C ILE A 387 -19.25 -9.71 22.25
N GLN A 388 -19.28 -8.40 22.52
CA GLN A 388 -18.37 -7.42 21.92
C GLN A 388 -17.18 -7.08 22.82
N THR A 389 -16.14 -6.49 22.23
CA THR A 389 -14.94 -6.01 22.92
C THR A 389 -14.30 -4.82 22.20
N TYR A 390 -13.45 -4.10 22.93
CA TYR A 390 -12.50 -3.18 22.34
C TYR A 390 -11.34 -3.96 21.73
N PHE A 391 -10.83 -3.46 20.60
CA PHE A 391 -9.72 -4.04 19.86
C PHE A 391 -9.89 -5.55 19.56
N PRO A 392 -10.98 -5.95 18.88
CA PRO A 392 -11.26 -7.37 18.62
C PRO A 392 -10.24 -7.92 17.61
N ARG A 393 -9.51 -8.97 17.99
CA ARG A 393 -8.53 -9.67 17.13
C ARG A 393 -9.06 -10.98 16.57
N MET A 394 -10.10 -11.52 17.18
CA MET A 394 -10.76 -12.78 16.81
C MET A 394 -12.23 -12.53 16.41
N TYR A 395 -12.45 -11.82 15.30
CA TYR A 395 -13.78 -11.34 14.90
C TYR A 395 -14.43 -12.11 13.75
N SER A 396 -13.66 -12.84 12.92
CA SER A 396 -14.21 -13.57 11.78
C SER A 396 -14.90 -14.85 12.23
N ASP A 397 -16.12 -15.06 11.75
CA ASP A 397 -16.95 -16.23 12.00
C ASP A 397 -16.69 -17.39 11.03
N GLU A 398 -15.72 -17.25 10.13
CA GLU A 398 -15.36 -18.31 9.19
C GLU A 398 -14.81 -19.55 9.93
N PRO A 399 -15.28 -20.77 9.60
CA PRO A 399 -14.94 -21.96 10.37
C PRO A 399 -13.44 -22.22 10.55
N HIS A 400 -12.63 -21.90 9.54
CA HIS A 400 -11.18 -22.08 9.61
C HIS A 400 -10.52 -21.03 10.53
N HIS A 401 -10.93 -19.76 10.47
CA HIS A 401 -10.46 -18.74 11.40
C HIS A 401 -10.82 -19.09 12.85
N VAL A 402 -12.04 -19.60 13.10
CA VAL A 402 -12.45 -20.01 14.44
C VAL A 402 -11.57 -21.15 14.99
N ARG A 403 -11.16 -22.11 14.14
CA ARG A 403 -10.22 -23.17 14.54
C ARG A 403 -8.86 -22.59 14.93
N GLU A 404 -8.32 -21.69 14.12
CA GLU A 404 -7.05 -21.02 14.42
C GLU A 404 -7.14 -20.19 15.71
N TYR A 405 -8.23 -19.45 15.93
CA TYR A 405 -8.43 -18.70 17.17
C TYR A 405 -8.38 -19.63 18.39
N LYS A 406 -9.09 -20.76 18.34
CA LYS A 406 -9.09 -21.74 19.42
C LYS A 406 -7.70 -22.35 19.66
N SER A 407 -6.97 -22.67 18.58
CA SER A 407 -5.62 -23.23 18.62
C SER A 407 -4.63 -22.26 19.25
N TRP A 408 -4.48 -21.07 18.65
CA TRP A 408 -3.45 -20.10 19.03
C TRP A 408 -3.76 -19.36 20.34
N ALA A 409 -5.04 -19.15 20.65
CA ALA A 409 -5.44 -18.39 21.83
C ALA A 409 -5.83 -19.28 23.03
N ASN A 410 -5.93 -20.61 22.87
CA ASN A 410 -6.37 -21.55 23.92
C ASN A 410 -7.61 -21.03 24.67
N ILE A 411 -8.69 -20.84 23.91
CA ILE A 411 -9.90 -20.15 24.37
C ILE A 411 -10.70 -21.05 25.32
N LYS A 412 -10.81 -20.63 26.58
CA LYS A 412 -11.75 -21.15 27.58
C LYS A 412 -13.02 -20.29 27.61
N GLY A 413 -12.84 -18.97 27.54
CA GLY A 413 -13.91 -17.98 27.59
C GLY A 413 -14.65 -17.91 28.93
N LYS A 414 -15.58 -16.95 29.04
CA LYS A 414 -16.51 -16.78 30.17
C LYS A 414 -17.94 -17.07 29.71
N PRO A 415 -18.73 -17.84 30.47
CA PRO A 415 -20.11 -18.12 30.10
C PRO A 415 -20.95 -16.84 30.17
N VAL A 416 -21.64 -16.52 29.09
CA VAL A 416 -22.55 -15.38 28.97
C VAL A 416 -23.87 -15.88 28.42
N ARG A 417 -24.96 -15.60 29.13
CA ARG A 417 -26.32 -15.92 28.66
C ARG A 417 -26.79 -14.85 27.68
N VAL A 418 -27.08 -15.28 26.47
CA VAL A 418 -27.59 -14.44 25.38
C VAL A 418 -28.88 -15.04 24.83
N ARG A 419 -29.77 -14.20 24.32
CA ARG A 419 -31.01 -14.67 23.68
C ARG A 419 -30.78 -14.74 22.19
N VAL A 420 -30.97 -15.91 21.60
CA VAL A 420 -30.80 -16.15 20.15
C VAL A 420 -32.10 -16.77 19.64
N ASN A 421 -32.79 -16.12 18.71
CA ASN A 421 -34.06 -16.58 18.14
C ASN A 421 -35.12 -16.95 19.20
N GLY A 422 -35.21 -16.19 20.29
CA GLY A 422 -36.18 -16.42 21.36
C GLY A 422 -35.69 -17.33 22.49
N GLU A 423 -34.68 -18.18 22.25
CA GLU A 423 -34.10 -19.10 23.23
C GLU A 423 -32.91 -18.50 23.99
N VAL A 424 -32.75 -18.83 25.28
CA VAL A 424 -31.58 -18.45 26.07
C VAL A 424 -30.48 -19.48 25.86
N LYS A 425 -29.37 -19.07 25.26
CA LYS A 425 -28.17 -19.90 25.05
C LYS A 425 -26.99 -19.35 25.85
N THR A 426 -26.18 -20.25 26.40
CA THR A 426 -24.92 -19.88 27.05
C THR A 426 -23.81 -19.90 26.01
N ILE A 427 -23.24 -18.74 25.72
CA ILE A 427 -22.09 -18.57 24.83
C ILE A 427 -20.85 -18.27 25.65
N TYR A 428 -19.75 -18.94 25.35
CA TYR A 428 -18.47 -18.67 25.98
C TYR A 428 -17.77 -17.49 25.30
N LYS A 429 -17.87 -16.31 25.89
CA LYS A 429 -17.23 -15.09 25.40
C LYS A 429 -15.71 -15.18 25.62
N PRO A 430 -14.87 -15.02 24.60
CA PRO A 430 -13.44 -14.88 24.81
C PRO A 430 -13.13 -13.73 25.79
N THR A 431 -12.23 -13.99 26.73
CA THR A 431 -11.67 -12.97 27.61
C THR A 431 -10.76 -12.02 26.83
N PHE A 432 -10.57 -10.81 27.33
CA PHE A 432 -9.65 -9.86 26.71
C PHE A 432 -8.20 -10.39 26.72
N THR A 433 -7.81 -11.16 27.75
CA THR A 433 -6.52 -11.84 27.80
C THR A 433 -6.36 -12.88 26.69
N GLU A 434 -7.38 -13.67 26.38
CA GLU A 434 -7.36 -14.61 25.24
C GLU A 434 -7.28 -13.85 23.90
N ASN A 435 -7.99 -12.72 23.78
CA ASN A 435 -7.88 -11.83 22.61
C ASN A 435 -6.45 -11.29 22.40
N LEU A 436 -5.80 -10.84 23.47
CA LEU A 436 -4.39 -10.42 23.40
C LEU A 436 -3.45 -11.60 23.21
N ARG A 437 -3.75 -12.78 23.76
CA ARG A 437 -2.95 -13.99 23.49
C ARG A 437 -2.92 -14.29 22.00
N PHE A 438 -4.06 -14.19 21.31
CA PHE A 438 -4.10 -14.35 19.85
C PHE A 438 -3.24 -13.30 19.12
N LEU A 439 -3.32 -12.04 19.53
CA LEU A 439 -2.47 -10.96 18.98
C LEU A 439 -0.99 -11.32 19.08
N PHE A 440 -0.52 -11.66 20.27
CA PHE A 440 0.91 -11.84 20.50
C PHE A 440 1.44 -13.18 19.99
N SER A 441 0.67 -14.27 20.10
CA SER A 441 1.09 -15.59 19.63
C SER A 441 1.03 -15.70 18.10
N TYR A 442 -0.09 -15.33 17.50
CA TYR A 442 -0.34 -15.54 16.07
C TYR A 442 -0.01 -14.29 15.25
N GLN A 443 -0.69 -13.17 15.49
CA GLN A 443 -0.60 -12.01 14.59
C GLN A 443 0.80 -11.35 14.63
N LEU A 444 1.33 -11.12 15.83
CA LEU A 444 2.66 -10.56 16.01
C LEU A 444 3.73 -11.65 16.02
N GLY A 445 3.53 -12.75 16.74
CA GLY A 445 4.49 -13.84 16.83
C GLY A 445 4.68 -14.59 15.51
N HIS A 446 3.69 -15.40 15.13
CA HIS A 446 3.77 -16.30 13.97
C HIS A 446 3.70 -15.59 12.60
N MET A 447 2.86 -14.57 12.46
CA MET A 447 2.66 -13.90 11.16
C MET A 447 3.71 -12.81 10.92
N TYR A 448 4.01 -11.96 11.91
CA TYR A 448 4.95 -10.85 11.74
C TYR A 448 6.38 -11.20 12.12
N PHE A 449 6.69 -11.46 13.39
CA PHE A 449 8.06 -11.64 13.88
C PHE A 449 8.74 -12.87 13.32
N ARG A 450 8.02 -14.01 13.20
CA ARG A 450 8.56 -15.19 12.53
C ARG A 450 8.95 -14.86 11.10
N TYR A 451 8.05 -14.26 10.32
CA TYR A 451 8.31 -13.94 8.92
C TYR A 451 9.41 -12.89 8.75
N PHE A 452 9.45 -11.88 9.63
CA PHE A 452 10.51 -10.88 9.68
C PHE A 452 11.87 -11.54 9.91
N MET A 453 12.00 -12.33 10.97
CA MET A 453 13.26 -13.01 11.27
C MET A 453 13.62 -14.08 10.22
N TRP A 454 12.63 -14.73 9.63
CA TRP A 454 12.82 -15.67 8.53
C TRP A 454 13.45 -15.00 7.30
N ASN A 455 13.19 -13.70 7.11
CA ASN A 455 13.80 -12.93 6.03
C ASN A 455 15.16 -12.31 6.38
N PHE A 456 15.37 -11.92 7.64
CA PHE A 456 16.53 -11.09 8.02
C PHE A 456 17.55 -11.77 8.93
N ALA A 457 17.21 -12.89 9.57
CA ALA A 457 18.13 -13.66 10.41
C ALA A 457 18.52 -15.00 9.78
N GLY A 458 17.56 -15.72 9.18
CA GLY A 458 17.79 -17.01 8.54
C GLY A 458 16.56 -17.91 8.55
N ARG A 459 16.58 -18.97 7.73
CA ARG A 459 15.44 -19.85 7.47
C ARG A 459 15.77 -21.30 7.82
N GLN A 460 14.82 -21.98 8.46
CA GLN A 460 14.89 -23.42 8.66
C GLN A 460 14.69 -24.17 7.33
N ASN A 461 13.68 -23.75 6.56
CA ASN A 461 13.37 -24.23 5.20
C ASN A 461 12.37 -23.27 4.53
N ASP A 462 12.07 -23.55 3.25
CA ASP A 462 11.13 -22.82 2.41
C ASP A 462 9.70 -23.40 2.43
N ILE A 463 9.43 -24.32 3.34
CA ILE A 463 8.11 -24.93 3.49
C ILE A 463 7.22 -24.00 4.33
N GLN A 464 6.01 -23.74 3.85
CA GLN A 464 5.04 -22.95 4.61
C GLN A 464 4.76 -23.59 5.98
N GLY A 465 5.01 -22.82 7.04
CA GLY A 465 4.82 -23.24 8.42
C GLY A 465 3.51 -22.75 9.01
N HIS A 466 2.80 -23.64 9.71
CA HIS A 466 1.59 -23.33 10.50
C HIS A 466 1.81 -23.59 11.99
N GLY A 467 2.95 -23.11 12.53
CA GLY A 467 3.30 -23.28 13.95
C GLY A 467 3.97 -24.62 14.29
N SER A 468 4.29 -25.44 13.28
CA SER A 468 5.08 -26.65 13.45
C SER A 468 6.55 -26.33 13.75
N PHE A 469 7.23 -27.21 14.50
CA PHE A 469 8.67 -27.12 14.78
C PHE A 469 9.56 -27.49 13.57
N LEU A 470 8.99 -28.17 12.55
CA LEU A 470 9.75 -28.64 11.39
C LEU A 470 9.76 -27.67 10.21
N ASN A 471 8.70 -26.87 10.03
CA ASN A 471 8.51 -26.11 8.79
C ASN A 471 8.27 -24.62 9.04
N GLY A 472 8.89 -23.80 8.19
CA GLY A 472 8.68 -22.36 8.12
C GLY A 472 9.19 -21.58 9.33
N ASN A 473 10.09 -22.13 10.14
CA ASN A 473 10.70 -21.38 11.24
C ASN A 473 11.92 -20.60 10.78
N TRP A 474 12.26 -19.56 11.52
CA TRP A 474 13.51 -18.83 11.34
C TRP A 474 14.59 -19.37 12.28
N ILE A 475 15.83 -19.34 11.79
CA ILE A 475 17.04 -19.68 12.54
C ILE A 475 17.95 -18.47 12.63
N SER A 476 18.63 -18.32 13.76
CA SER A 476 19.62 -17.25 13.98
C SER A 476 20.99 -17.60 13.43
N GLY A 477 21.27 -18.89 13.21
CA GLY A 477 22.63 -19.39 12.96
C GLY A 477 23.46 -19.54 14.23
N ILE A 478 22.86 -19.33 15.42
CA ILE A 478 23.50 -19.52 16.73
C ILE A 478 22.88 -20.78 17.36
N PRO A 479 23.59 -21.94 17.35
CA PRO A 479 23.00 -23.24 17.69
C PRO A 479 22.30 -23.29 19.05
N PHE A 480 22.84 -22.59 20.06
CA PHE A 480 22.23 -22.53 21.39
C PHE A 480 20.85 -21.85 21.39
N LEU A 481 20.71 -20.71 20.68
CA LEU A 481 19.44 -19.98 20.60
C LEU A 481 18.41 -20.75 19.78
N ASP A 482 18.85 -21.36 18.69
CA ASP A 482 17.97 -22.13 17.81
C ASP A 482 17.49 -23.41 18.51
N LYS A 483 18.36 -24.09 19.28
CA LYS A 483 18.02 -25.29 20.05
C LYS A 483 16.97 -25.05 21.13
N ILE A 484 17.01 -23.90 21.81
CA ILE A 484 15.99 -23.54 22.82
C ILE A 484 14.60 -23.41 22.18
N ARG A 485 14.53 -22.93 20.93
CA ARG A 485 13.27 -22.66 20.25
C ARG A 485 12.73 -23.82 19.45
N LEU A 486 13.60 -24.54 18.73
CA LEU A 486 13.25 -25.54 17.71
C LEU A 486 13.78 -26.93 18.02
N GLY A 487 14.60 -27.11 19.06
CA GLY A 487 15.35 -28.35 19.30
C GLY A 487 16.60 -28.45 18.41
N SER A 488 17.31 -29.59 18.49
CA SER A 488 18.54 -29.78 17.70
C SER A 488 18.24 -29.73 16.20
N GLN A 489 18.99 -28.94 15.45
CA GLN A 489 18.86 -28.83 13.99
C GLN A 489 19.77 -29.82 13.25
N GLU A 490 20.69 -30.50 13.95
CA GLU A 490 21.70 -31.40 13.34
C GLU A 490 21.13 -32.68 12.74
N GLN A 491 19.91 -33.06 13.13
CA GLN A 491 19.25 -34.32 12.75
C GLN A 491 18.00 -34.10 11.89
N LEU A 492 17.79 -32.88 11.37
CA LEU A 492 16.67 -32.64 10.48
C LEU A 492 16.89 -33.37 9.14
N PRO A 493 15.87 -34.07 8.62
CA PRO A 493 15.96 -34.67 7.29
C PRO A 493 16.22 -33.57 6.25
N SER A 494 17.23 -33.80 5.41
CA SER A 494 17.64 -32.92 4.31
C SER A 494 16.60 -32.83 3.21
#